data_AF-A0A1V5N3Z3-F1
#
_entry.id   AF-A0A1V5N3Z3-F1
#
_cell.length_a   1.000
_cell.length_b   1.000
_cell.length_c   1.000
_cell.angle_alpha   90.00
_cell.angle_beta   90.00
_cell.angle_gamma   90.00
#
_symmetry.space_group_name_H-M   'P 1'
#
loop_
_entity.id
_entity.type
_entity.pdbx_description
1 polymer ?
#
loop_
_entity_poly.entity_id
_entity_poly.type
_entity_poly.pdbx_seq_one_letter_code
_entity_poly.pdbx_strand_id
1 'polypeptide(L)' 'MTTQNDTKQINPAALTPETAAKMLGLQVEIVQKHISQGAPVGADGSINLIHYAAWLNRRINNGD' A
#
# COMPACT_ATOMS: atom_id res chain seq x y z
N MET A 1 24.93 -8.98 -23.41
CA MET A 1 23.98 -7.93 -23.02
C MET A 1 23.17 -8.49 -21.87
N THR A 2 23.65 -8.31 -20.64
CA THR A 2 22.97 -8.79 -19.44
C THR A 2 21.87 -7.79 -19.11
N THR A 3 20.62 -8.18 -19.34
CA THR A 3 19.44 -7.44 -18.89
C THR A 3 19.52 -7.33 -17.38
N GLN A 4 19.94 -6.17 -16.87
CA GLN A 4 19.76 -5.83 -15.48
C GLN A 4 18.26 -5.79 -15.25
N ASN A 5 17.72 -6.88 -14.72
CA ASN A 5 16.44 -6.84 -14.04
C ASN A 5 16.67 -5.89 -12.87
N ASP A 6 16.37 -4.61 -13.08
CA ASP A 6 16.20 -3.58 -12.07
C ASP A 6 15.02 -4.02 -11.19
N THR A 7 15.19 -5.11 -10.44
CA THR A 7 14.34 -5.46 -9.32
C THR A 7 14.65 -4.42 -8.26
N LYS A 8 14.17 -3.19 -8.49
CA LYS A 8 14.08 -2.14 -7.49
C LYS A 8 13.52 -2.85 -6.26
N GLN A 9 14.37 -3.03 -5.24
CA GLN A 9 14.00 -3.76 -4.05
C GLN A 9 12.86 -2.99 -3.40
N ILE A 10 11.64 -3.38 -3.72
CA ILE A 10 10.46 -2.75 -3.22
C ILE A 10 10.29 -3.31 -1.82
N ASN A 11 10.53 -2.48 -0.81
CA ASN A 11 10.30 -2.88 0.56
C ASN A 11 8.79 -2.93 0.82
N PRO A 12 8.19 -4.11 0.99
CA PRO A 12 6.74 -4.23 1.20
C PRO A 12 6.27 -3.58 2.52
N ALA A 13 7.20 -3.31 3.44
CA ALA A 13 6.91 -2.62 4.70
C ALA A 13 6.95 -1.08 4.57
N ALA A 14 7.45 -0.54 3.45
CA ALA A 14 7.57 0.90 3.22
C ALA A 14 7.29 1.23 1.74
N LEU A 15 6.01 1.22 1.37
CA LEU A 15 5.54 1.51 0.02
C LEU A 15 5.03 2.94 -0.10
N THR A 16 5.31 3.61 -1.21
CA THR A 16 4.57 4.84 -1.51
C THR A 16 3.10 4.51 -1.84
N PRO A 17 2.15 5.44 -1.64
CA PRO A 17 0.75 5.22 -1.98
C PRO A 17 0.54 4.79 -3.43
N GLU A 18 1.33 5.34 -4.35
CA GLU A 18 1.30 4.99 -5.78
C GLU A 18 1.76 3.54 -6.02
N THR A 19 2.81 3.10 -5.33
CA THR A 19 3.32 1.73 -5.45
C THR A 19 2.35 0.73 -4.83
N ALA A 20 1.79 1.06 -3.67
CA ALA A 20 0.75 0.25 -3.03
C ALA A 20 -0.49 0.13 -3.93
N ALA A 21 -0.93 1.22 -4.56
CA ALA A 21 -2.03 1.23 -5.50
C ALA A 21 -1.76 0.30 -6.69
N LYS A 22 -0.58 0.41 -7.32
CA LYS A 22 -0.18 -0.47 -8.43
C LYS A 22 -0.12 -1.94 -8.02
N MET A 23 0.44 -2.25 -6.85
CA MET A 23 0.56 -3.62 -6.33
C MET A 23 -0.81 -4.24 -6.03
N LEU A 24 -1.76 -3.44 -5.52
CA LEU A 24 -3.11 -3.87 -5.22
C LEU A 24 -4.04 -3.85 -6.45
N GLY A 25 -3.59 -3.31 -7.58
CA GLY A 25 -4.43 -3.09 -8.76
C GLY A 25 -5.54 -2.05 -8.53
N LEU A 26 -5.31 -1.10 -7.63
CA LEU A 26 -6.25 -0.04 -7.26
C LEU A 26 -5.79 1.31 -7.81
N GLN A 27 -6.71 2.27 -7.86
CA GLN A 27 -6.35 3.67 -8.12
C GLN A 27 -5.69 4.29 -6.88
N VAL A 28 -4.71 5.17 -7.09
CA VAL A 28 -4.03 5.88 -5.98
C VAL A 28 -5.01 6.69 -5.12
N GLU A 29 -6.07 7.23 -5.73
CA GLU A 29 -7.09 7.98 -5.01
C GLU A 29 -7.85 7.12 -3.99
N ILE A 30 -8.07 5.84 -4.28
CA ILE A 30 -8.67 4.89 -3.33
C ILE A 30 -7.74 4.68 -2.14
N VAL A 31 -6.43 4.51 -2.40
CA VAL A 31 -5.43 4.37 -1.34
C VAL A 31 -5.36 5.64 -0.48
N GLN A 32 -5.39 6.82 -1.10
CA GLN A 32 -5.45 8.11 -0.39
C GLN A 32 -6.72 8.22 0.47
N LYS A 33 -7.87 7.84 -0.08
CA LYS A 33 -9.13 7.79 0.67
C LYS A 33 -9.01 6.87 1.88
N HIS A 34 -8.41 5.70 1.73
CA HIS A 34 -8.17 4.79 2.86
C HIS A 34 -7.29 5.42 3.94
N ILE A 35 -6.22 6.13 3.55
CA ILE A 35 -5.38 6.90 4.49
C ILE A 35 -6.22 7.94 5.23
N SER A 36 -7.03 8.74 4.52
CA SER A 36 -7.93 9.72 5.14
C SER A 36 -8.97 9.07 6.05
N GLN A 37 -9.38 7.85 5.77
CA GLN A 37 -10.30 7.08 6.60
C GLN A 37 -9.58 6.33 7.75
N GLY A 38 -8.28 6.55 7.97
CA GLY A 38 -7.52 6.02 9.09
C GLY A 38 -6.68 4.77 8.80
N ALA A 39 -6.31 4.52 7.54
CA ALA A 39 -5.38 3.44 7.22
C ALA A 39 -3.99 3.71 7.87
N PRO A 40 -3.34 2.67 8.41
CA PRO A 40 -2.04 2.81 9.07
C PRO A 40 -0.96 3.20 8.04
N VAL A 41 -0.41 4.40 8.23
CA VAL A 41 0.75 4.92 7.49
C VAL A 41 1.93 5.07 8.45
N GLY A 42 3.13 4.80 7.96
CA GLY A 42 4.36 5.11 8.66
C GLY A 42 4.55 6.61 8.83
N ALA A 43 5.41 7.01 9.78
CA ALA A 43 5.67 8.42 10.09
C ALA A 43 6.20 9.23 8.89
N ASP A 44 6.82 8.55 7.92
CA ASP A 44 7.35 9.13 6.67
C ASP A 44 6.29 9.17 5.54
N GLY A 45 5.04 8.77 5.81
CA GLY A 45 3.96 8.68 4.81
C GLY A 45 4.00 7.39 3.96
N SER A 46 4.93 6.48 4.27
CA SER A 46 5.02 5.16 3.65
C SER A 46 3.94 4.19 4.18
N ILE A 47 3.41 3.34 3.32
CA ILE A 47 2.40 2.33 3.63
C ILE A 47 3.10 0.99 3.86
N ASN A 48 2.82 0.36 5.01
CA ASN A 48 3.20 -1.02 5.22
C ASN A 48 2.10 -1.94 4.71
N LEU A 49 2.39 -2.76 3.71
CA LEU A 49 1.41 -3.61 3.03
C LEU A 49 0.68 -4.56 3.99
N ILE A 50 1.38 -5.12 4.98
CA ILE A 50 0.81 -6.06 5.94
C ILE A 50 -0.19 -5.35 6.85
N HIS A 51 0.20 -4.18 7.38
CA HIS A 51 -0.69 -3.39 8.24
C HIS A 51 -1.89 -2.86 7.47
N TYR A 52 -1.67 -2.41 6.23
CA TYR A 52 -2.74 -1.95 5.36
C TYR A 52 -3.71 -3.07 5.01
N ALA A 53 -3.21 -4.26 4.64
CA ALA A 53 -4.05 -5.41 4.35
C ALA A 53 -4.85 -5.87 5.58
N ALA A 54 -4.23 -5.88 6.77
CA ALA A 54 -4.93 -6.21 8.01
C ALA A 54 -6.05 -5.20 8.32
N TRP A 55 -5.78 -3.91 8.15
CA TRP A 55 -6.79 -2.86 8.31
C TRP A 55 -7.92 -2.98 7.27
N LEU A 56 -7.57 -3.26 6.01
CA LEU A 56 -8.55 -3.41 4.93
C LEU A 56 -9.46 -4.62 5.17
N ASN A 57 -8.89 -5.77 5.55
CA ASN A 57 -9.65 -6.96 5.92
C ASN A 57 -10.58 -6.67 7.11
N ARG A 58 -10.09 -5.95 8.13
CA ARG A 58 -10.93 -5.54 9.25
C ARG A 58 -12.11 -4.71 8.78
N ARG A 59 -11.93 -3.74 7.89
CA ARG A 59 -13.02 -2.91 7.39
C ARG A 59 -14.04 -3.72 6.58
N ILE A 60 -13.59 -4.50 5.61
CA ILE A 60 -14.46 -5.36 4.78
C ILE A 60 -15.26 -6.33 5.67
N ASN A 61 -14.64 -6.87 6.72
CA ASN A 61 -15.30 -7.77 7.66
C ASN A 61 -16.22 -7.06 8.66
N ASN A 62 -16.04 -5.75 8.90
CA ASN A 62 -16.92 -4.96 9.78
C ASN A 62 -18.12 -4.34 9.04
N GLY A 63 -18.24 -4.53 7.71
CA GLY A 63 -19.46 -4.24 6.97
C GLY A 63 -19.64 -2.79 6.49
N ASP A 64 -18.55 -2.06 6.24
CA ASP A 64 -18.54 -0.81 5.46
C ASP A 64 -18.06 -1.03 4.02
#